data_AF-A0A3M1F4P7-F1
#
_entry.id   AF-A0A3M1F4P7-F1
#
_cell.length_a   1.000
_cell.length_b   1.000
_cell.length_c   1.000
_cell.angle_alpha   90.00
_cell.angle_beta   90.00
_cell.angle_gamma   90.00
#
_symmetry.space_group_name_H-M   'P 1'
#
loop_
_entity.id
_entity.type
_entity.pdbx_description
1 polymer ?
#
loop_
_entity_poly.entity_id
_entity_poly.type
_entity_poly.pdbx_seq_one_letter_code
_entity_poly.pdbx_strand_id
1 'polypeptide(L)'
;MAFATAADIEAFLAEPKTIFGHPPWDADESRARVLLRASLQLQDGRIPGNVFLQLVATLHTTPQRGSMVLVCDGRPVQRMSYRPDHPHANPFHKKVFKALRGLTLPAGLTRIHRWRENRVWPRPPDDNLPVAEPVTPEPKSYADAMQIFFRECGIEGSVEPPPWEPRLVS
;
A
#
# COMPACT_ATOMS: atom_id res chain seq x y z
N MET A 1 -16.46 -10.70 6.89
CA MET A 1 -17.31 -9.73 7.62
C MET A 1 -16.91 -8.36 7.10
N ALA A 2 -17.84 -7.50 6.69
CA ALA A 2 -17.43 -6.17 6.22
C ALA A 2 -16.94 -5.30 7.39
N PHE A 3 -15.74 -4.72 7.25
CA PHE A 3 -15.22 -3.72 8.20
C PHE A 3 -16.18 -2.55 8.39
N ALA A 4 -16.78 -2.43 9.57
CA ALA A 4 -17.75 -1.39 9.90
C ALA A 4 -17.06 -0.14 10.47
N THR A 5 -15.98 -0.32 11.23
CA THR A 5 -15.26 0.75 11.94
C THR A 5 -13.77 0.82 11.56
N ALA A 6 -13.08 1.87 12.02
CA ALA A 6 -11.62 1.95 11.94
C ALA A 6 -10.93 0.94 12.87
N ALA A 7 -11.51 0.65 14.05
CA ALA A 7 -10.96 -0.33 15.00
C ALA A 7 -11.01 -1.77 14.44
N ASP A 8 -12.01 -2.10 13.62
CA ASP A 8 -12.09 -3.41 12.95
C ASP A 8 -10.92 -3.58 11.96
N ILE A 9 -10.53 -2.50 11.27
CA ILE A 9 -9.40 -2.47 10.34
C ILE A 9 -8.07 -2.55 11.10
N GLU A 10 -7.95 -1.82 12.20
CA GLU A 10 -6.79 -1.85 13.09
C GLU A 10 -6.55 -3.25 13.67
N ALA A 11 -7.60 -3.90 14.18
CA ALA A 11 -7.54 -5.28 14.66
C ALA A 11 -7.10 -6.27 13.57
N PHE A 12 -7.58 -6.11 12.33
CA PHE A 12 -7.19 -6.97 11.22
C PHE A 12 -5.74 -6.74 10.73
N LEU A 13 -5.26 -5.49 10.75
CA LEU A 13 -3.87 -5.17 10.38
C LEU A 13 -2.86 -5.58 11.47
N ALA A 14 -3.32 -5.73 12.72
CA ALA A 14 -2.52 -6.21 13.85
C ALA A 14 -2.56 -7.74 14.06
N GLU A 15 -3.60 -8.42 13.60
CA GLU A 15 -3.75 -9.89 13.65
C GLU A 15 -2.77 -10.56 12.64
N PRO A 16 -1.83 -11.43 13.07
CA PRO A 16 -0.97 -12.18 12.15
C PRO A 16 -1.76 -13.10 11.21
N LYS A 17 -1.27 -13.25 9.97
CA LYS A 17 -1.97 -13.99 8.90
C LYS A 17 -1.01 -14.41 7.79
N THR A 18 -1.12 -15.65 7.31
CA THR A 18 -0.09 -16.26 6.44
C THR A 18 -0.59 -16.38 4.99
N ILE A 19 0.18 -15.93 3.98
CA ILE A 19 -0.17 -16.18 2.57
C ILE A 19 -0.03 -17.68 2.26
N PHE A 20 -1.10 -18.28 1.73
CA PHE A 20 -1.12 -19.67 1.31
C PHE A 20 -0.88 -19.81 -0.20
N GLY A 21 0.16 -20.56 -0.57
CA GLY A 21 0.54 -20.81 -1.95
C GLY A 21 1.14 -19.58 -2.66
N HIS A 22 1.10 -19.59 -3.99
CA HIS A 22 1.62 -18.53 -4.84
C HIS A 22 0.46 -17.90 -5.65
N PRO A 23 -0.14 -16.80 -5.17
CA PRO A 23 -1.28 -16.19 -5.84
C PRO A 23 -0.82 -15.49 -7.13
N PRO A 24 -1.43 -15.80 -8.29
CA PRO A 24 -1.03 -15.23 -9.57
C PRO A 24 -1.45 -13.76 -9.71
N TRP A 25 -0.84 -13.08 -10.68
CA TRP A 25 -1.11 -11.69 -11.02
C TRP A 25 -2.09 -11.55 -12.20
N ASP A 26 -3.30 -11.06 -11.94
CA ASP A 26 -4.18 -10.50 -12.96
C ASP A 26 -3.64 -9.12 -13.39
N ALA A 27 -3.55 -8.87 -14.70
CA ALA A 27 -3.04 -7.60 -15.26
C ALA A 27 -4.05 -6.91 -16.18
N ASP A 28 -4.25 -5.61 -15.95
CA ASP A 28 -4.99 -4.69 -16.82
C ASP A 28 -4.02 -3.57 -17.26
N GLU A 29 -3.65 -3.59 -18.54
CA GLU A 29 -2.60 -2.75 -19.12
C GLU A 29 -3.14 -1.61 -19.97
N SER A 30 -2.59 -0.42 -19.76
CA SER A 30 -2.84 0.78 -20.55
C SER A 30 -1.52 1.43 -20.96
N ARG A 31 -1.52 2.21 -22.05
CA ARG A 31 -0.32 2.84 -22.67
C ARG A 31 0.68 3.57 -21.75
N ALA A 32 0.31 3.88 -20.50
CA ALA A 32 1.21 4.51 -19.53
C ALA A 32 1.12 3.92 -18.11
N ARG A 33 0.31 2.87 -17.88
CA ARG A 33 -0.03 2.37 -16.53
C ARG A 33 -0.45 0.91 -16.58
N VAL A 34 -0.04 0.14 -15.57
CA VAL A 34 -0.57 -1.20 -15.31
C VAL A 34 -1.27 -1.21 -13.97
N LEU A 35 -2.43 -1.87 -13.94
CA LEU A 35 -3.15 -2.28 -12.75
C LEU A 35 -2.90 -3.77 -12.58
N LEU A 36 -2.25 -4.18 -11.49
CA LEU A 36 -2.06 -5.60 -11.15
C LEU A 36 -2.91 -5.96 -9.94
N ARG A 37 -3.41 -7.20 -9.87
CA ARG A 37 -4.09 -7.77 -8.70
C ARG A 37 -3.59 -9.17 -8.41
N ALA A 38 -3.31 -9.45 -7.14
CA ALA A 38 -3.10 -10.79 -6.63
C ALA A 38 -4.12 -11.07 -5.53
N SER A 39 -4.97 -12.09 -5.73
CA SER A 39 -5.96 -12.50 -4.74
C SER A 39 -5.27 -13.29 -3.63
N LEU A 40 -5.18 -12.72 -2.43
CA LEU A 40 -4.43 -13.30 -1.33
C LEU A 40 -5.28 -14.38 -0.65
N GLN A 41 -4.95 -15.64 -0.91
CA GLN A 41 -5.37 -16.73 -0.04
C GLN A 41 -4.61 -16.59 1.28
N LEU A 42 -5.33 -16.42 2.37
CA LEU A 42 -4.75 -16.27 3.71
C LEU A 42 -5.17 -17.45 4.58
N GLN A 43 -4.20 -17.99 5.31
CA GLN A 43 -4.43 -18.86 6.46
C GLN A 43 -4.51 -18.02 7.74
N ASP A 44 -5.21 -18.59 8.72
CA ASP A 44 -5.43 -18.09 10.08
C ASP A 44 -6.38 -16.87 10.24
N GLY A 45 -7.02 -16.80 11.41
CA GLY A 45 -7.77 -15.62 11.85
C GLY A 45 -9.19 -15.42 11.29
N ARG A 46 -9.80 -14.29 11.65
CA ARG A 46 -11.18 -13.92 11.23
C ARG A 46 -11.18 -13.19 9.89
N ILE A 47 -10.55 -13.77 8.86
CA ILE A 47 -10.34 -13.13 7.55
C ILE A 47 -11.68 -12.62 6.98
N PRO A 48 -11.79 -11.31 6.67
CA PRO A 48 -13.00 -10.73 6.12
C PRO A 48 -13.06 -10.93 4.61
N GLY A 49 -13.50 -12.13 4.23
CA GLY A 49 -13.89 -12.49 2.86
C GLY A 49 -12.77 -12.34 1.84
N ASN A 50 -13.04 -11.68 0.73
CA ASN A 50 -12.12 -11.64 -0.41
C ASN A 50 -11.04 -10.58 -0.19
N VAL A 51 -9.81 -11.03 0.12
CA VAL A 51 -8.62 -10.19 0.26
C VAL A 51 -7.79 -10.19 -1.02
N PHE A 52 -7.35 -9.03 -1.48
CA PHE A 52 -6.43 -8.91 -2.61
C PHE A 52 -5.45 -7.74 -2.45
N LEU A 53 -4.23 -7.95 -2.94
CA LEU A 53 -3.23 -6.90 -3.14
C LEU A 53 -3.46 -6.30 -4.53
N GLN A 54 -3.69 -4.99 -4.60
CA GLN A 54 -3.78 -4.25 -5.85
C GLN A 54 -2.56 -3.34 -6.01
N LEU A 55 -1.81 -3.51 -7.11
CA LEU A 55 -0.71 -2.62 -7.49
C LEU A 55 -1.15 -1.68 -8.60
N VAL A 56 -0.66 -0.44 -8.55
CA VAL A 56 -0.83 0.53 -9.64
C VAL A 56 0.53 1.12 -10.01
N ALA A 57 1.10 0.63 -11.11
CA ALA A 57 2.36 1.10 -11.67
C ALA A 57 2.12 2.21 -12.74
N THR A 58 3.15 3.01 -13.01
CA THR A 58 3.25 3.77 -14.27
C THR A 58 4.43 3.27 -15.07
N LEU A 59 4.18 2.87 -16.32
CA LEU A 59 5.21 2.44 -17.26
C LEU A 59 5.79 3.63 -18.01
N HIS A 60 6.99 3.44 -18.58
CA HIS A 60 7.62 4.30 -19.59
C HIS A 60 7.56 5.82 -19.30
N THR A 61 7.63 6.18 -18.02
CA THR A 61 7.49 7.57 -17.54
C THR A 61 8.48 7.80 -16.40
N THR A 62 9.28 8.85 -16.51
CA THR A 62 10.18 9.31 -15.45
C THR A 62 9.50 10.46 -14.68
N PRO A 63 9.43 10.42 -13.34
CA PRO A 63 9.84 9.33 -12.45
C PRO A 63 8.85 8.15 -12.46
N GLN A 64 9.35 6.94 -12.30
CA GLN A 64 8.49 5.76 -12.14
C GLN A 64 7.84 5.76 -10.76
N ARG A 65 6.68 5.10 -10.62
CA ARG A 65 5.98 4.96 -9.34
C ARG A 65 5.09 3.74 -9.29
N GLY A 66 4.99 3.16 -8.11
CA GLY A 66 4.02 2.13 -7.75
C GLY A 66 3.11 2.59 -6.63
N SER A 67 1.94 1.98 -6.48
CA SER A 67 1.21 2.01 -5.22
C SER A 67 0.59 0.65 -4.94
N MET A 68 1.01 0.06 -3.84
CA MET A 68 0.39 -1.10 -3.20
C MET A 68 -0.85 -0.63 -2.44
N VAL A 69 -1.94 -1.38 -2.55
CA VAL A 69 -3.16 -1.21 -1.75
C VAL A 69 -3.68 -2.59 -1.36
N LEU A 70 -3.86 -2.82 -0.06
CA LEU A 70 -4.56 -4.00 0.44
C LEU A 70 -6.07 -3.72 0.44
N VAL A 71 -6.85 -4.62 -0.16
CA VAL A 71 -8.30 -4.49 -0.30
C VAL A 71 -8.97 -5.76 0.22
N CYS A 72 -10.02 -5.62 1.03
CA CYS A 72 -10.76 -6.72 1.63
C CYS A 72 -12.27 -6.46 1.49
N ASP A 73 -13.04 -7.40 0.96
CA ASP A 73 -14.48 -7.23 0.66
C ASP A 73 -14.77 -5.90 -0.11
N GLY A 74 -13.87 -5.56 -1.05
CA GLY A 74 -13.91 -4.33 -1.85
C GLY A 74 -13.52 -3.04 -1.11
N ARG A 75 -13.25 -3.09 0.20
CA ARG A 75 -12.82 -1.95 1.03
C ARG A 75 -11.28 -1.89 1.10
N PRO A 76 -10.65 -0.78 0.68
CA PRO A 76 -9.20 -0.63 0.80
C PRO A 76 -8.82 -0.26 2.23
N VAL A 77 -7.94 -1.04 2.85
CA VAL A 77 -7.60 -0.95 4.28
C VAL A 77 -6.22 -0.38 4.55
N GLN A 78 -5.23 -0.67 3.71
CA GLN A 78 -3.84 -0.20 3.87
C GLN A 78 -3.24 0.18 2.52
N ARG A 79 -2.30 1.13 2.50
CA ARG A 79 -1.63 1.61 1.28
C ARG A 79 -0.19 2.05 1.53
N MET A 80 0.70 1.67 0.62
CA MET A 80 2.04 2.23 0.48
C MET A 80 2.28 2.61 -0.98
N SER A 81 2.82 3.81 -1.24
CA SER A 81 3.36 4.16 -2.55
C SER A 81 4.86 3.91 -2.59
N TYR A 82 5.38 3.47 -3.74
CA TYR A 82 6.81 3.31 -4.00
C TYR A 82 7.29 4.29 -5.08
N ARG A 83 8.46 4.89 -4.86
CA ARG A 83 9.18 5.71 -5.83
C ARG A 83 10.68 5.43 -5.71
N PRO A 84 11.35 5.01 -6.79
CA PRO A 84 12.80 4.81 -6.77
C PRO A 84 13.55 6.15 -6.73
N ASP A 85 13.17 7.10 -7.58
CA ASP A 85 13.98 8.30 -7.88
C ASP A 85 13.71 9.49 -6.93
N HIS A 86 12.78 9.34 -5.97
CA HIS A 86 12.28 10.46 -5.16
C HIS A 86 11.87 10.06 -3.73
N PRO A 87 11.93 11.02 -2.79
CA PRO A 87 11.29 10.92 -1.48
C PRO A 87 9.84 10.42 -1.55
N HIS A 88 9.50 9.58 -0.58
CA HIS A 88 8.33 8.71 -0.60
C HIS A 88 7.05 9.42 -0.13
N ALA A 89 6.63 10.44 -0.88
CA ALA A 89 5.35 11.09 -0.64
C ALA A 89 4.17 10.13 -0.88
N ASN A 90 3.21 10.14 0.04
CA ASN A 90 1.85 9.62 -0.16
C ASN A 90 0.90 10.78 -0.57
N PRO A 91 1.01 11.34 -1.80
CA PRO A 91 0.18 12.49 -2.18
C PRO A 91 -1.30 12.12 -2.17
N PHE A 92 -2.12 13.13 -1.89
CA PHE A 92 -3.57 13.07 -1.75
C PHE A 92 -4.26 12.98 -3.14
N HIS A 93 -3.87 12.00 -3.95
CA HIS A 93 -4.26 11.97 -5.35
C HIS A 93 -5.73 11.55 -5.51
N LYS A 94 -6.53 12.38 -6.20
CA LYS A 94 -7.93 12.11 -6.59
C LYS A 94 -8.16 10.79 -7.38
N LYS A 95 -7.10 10.05 -7.72
CA LYS A 95 -7.12 8.73 -8.39
C LYS A 95 -6.95 7.53 -7.43
N VAL A 96 -6.66 7.76 -6.15
CA VAL A 96 -6.70 6.72 -5.09
C VAL A 96 -8.15 6.52 -4.63
N PHE A 97 -8.53 5.32 -4.16
CA PHE A 97 -9.86 5.05 -3.59
C PHE A 97 -10.29 6.12 -2.56
N LYS A 98 -11.59 6.47 -2.53
CA LYS A 98 -12.12 7.57 -1.69
C LYS A 98 -11.82 7.36 -0.19
N ALA A 99 -11.96 6.15 0.32
CA ALA A 99 -11.77 5.85 1.75
C ALA A 99 -10.36 6.20 2.26
N LEU A 100 -9.32 5.81 1.51
CA LEU A 100 -7.91 6.12 1.80
C LEU A 100 -7.55 7.61 1.67
N ARG A 101 -8.47 8.47 1.24
CA ARG A 101 -8.26 9.92 1.16
C ARG A 101 -8.43 10.61 2.53
N GLY A 102 -8.44 9.91 3.66
CA GLY A 102 -8.39 10.57 4.98
C GLY A 102 -9.68 11.34 5.35
N LEU A 103 -10.74 11.21 4.54
CA LEU A 103 -12.07 11.78 4.74
C LEU A 103 -13.08 10.68 5.16
N THR A 104 -12.58 9.51 5.58
CA THR A 104 -13.39 8.32 5.88
C THR A 104 -12.63 7.37 6.79
N LEU A 105 -11.37 7.06 6.47
CA LEU A 105 -10.48 6.26 7.31
C LEU A 105 -9.29 7.11 7.79
N PRO A 106 -8.79 6.94 9.04
CA PRO A 106 -7.66 7.71 9.56
C PRO A 106 -6.39 7.55 8.72
N ALA A 107 -5.68 8.65 8.48
CA ALA A 107 -4.48 8.64 7.63
C ALA A 107 -3.33 7.79 8.21
N GLY A 108 -3.13 7.79 9.53
CA GLY A 108 -2.09 7.00 10.19
C GLY A 108 -2.40 5.49 10.23
N LEU A 109 -3.68 5.11 10.22
CA LEU A 109 -4.10 3.71 10.16
C LEU A 109 -3.91 3.14 8.74
N THR A 110 -4.35 3.87 7.71
CA THR A 110 -4.51 3.32 6.36
C THR A 110 -3.44 3.78 5.36
N ARG A 111 -2.30 4.28 5.83
CA ARG A 111 -1.17 4.68 4.98
C ARG A 111 0.17 4.42 5.66
N ILE A 112 1.06 3.73 4.96
CA ILE A 112 2.47 3.58 5.32
C ILE A 112 3.27 4.67 4.61
N HIS A 113 3.92 5.56 5.36
CA HIS A 113 4.71 6.70 4.89
C HIS A 113 6.22 6.37 4.97
N ARG A 114 7.10 7.07 4.21
CA ARG A 114 8.53 7.17 4.62
C ARG A 114 8.80 8.55 5.24
N TRP A 115 9.84 8.59 6.05
CA TRP A 115 10.16 9.65 7.01
C TRP A 115 10.64 10.99 6.40
N ARG A 116 11.58 10.97 5.45
CA ARG A 116 12.52 12.10 5.18
C ARG A 116 11.87 13.44 4.77
N GLU A 117 10.67 13.41 4.21
CA GLU A 117 9.92 14.61 3.80
C GLU A 117 8.46 14.57 4.29
N ASN A 118 8.20 14.02 5.47
CA ASN A 118 6.82 13.96 6.00
C ASN A 118 6.37 15.31 6.57
N ARG A 119 6.23 16.30 5.66
CA ARG A 119 5.97 17.73 5.89
C ARG A 119 7.12 18.40 6.63
N VAL A 120 7.97 19.11 5.87
CA VAL A 120 9.10 19.90 6.40
C VAL A 120 8.63 20.73 7.60
N TRP A 121 9.32 20.59 8.72
CA TRP A 121 9.05 21.35 9.94
C TRP A 121 9.76 22.72 9.87
N PRO A 122 9.10 23.83 10.25
CA PRO A 122 7.73 23.95 10.75
C PRO A 122 6.69 23.91 9.63
N ARG A 123 5.47 23.44 9.96
CA ARG A 123 4.33 23.44 9.02
C ARG A 123 3.81 24.87 8.78
N PRO A 124 3.12 25.12 7.64
CA PRO A 124 2.16 26.21 7.55
C PRO A 124 1.09 26.09 8.66
N PRO A 125 0.49 27.20 9.09
CA PRO A 125 -0.80 27.16 9.80
C PRO A 125 -1.84 26.31 9.04
N ASP A 126 -2.84 25.83 9.77
CA ASP A 126 -3.98 25.03 9.27
C ASP A 126 -3.68 23.62 8.70
N ASP A 127 -2.41 23.19 8.58
CA ASP A 127 -2.07 21.83 8.13
C ASP A 127 -2.25 20.76 9.22
N ASN A 128 -3.52 20.48 9.56
CA ASN A 128 -3.98 19.54 10.58
C ASN A 128 -3.81 18.05 10.21
N LEU A 129 -3.09 17.71 9.13
CA LEU A 129 -2.96 16.33 8.70
C LEU A 129 -1.93 15.55 9.56
N PRO A 130 -2.15 14.26 9.85
CA PRO A 130 -1.22 13.48 10.67
C PRO A 130 0.19 13.40 10.06
N VAL A 131 1.19 13.55 10.93
CA VAL A 131 2.52 12.97 10.69
C VAL A 131 2.41 11.47 10.96
N ALA A 132 3.22 10.71 10.25
CA ALA A 132 3.36 9.26 10.37
C ALA A 132 4.85 8.93 10.46
N GLU A 133 5.18 7.81 11.07
CA GLU A 133 6.55 7.52 11.49
C GLU A 133 7.53 7.28 10.32
N PRO A 134 8.84 7.39 10.59
CA PRO A 134 10.01 6.60 9.41
C PRO A 134 9.47 5.21 9.03
N VAL A 135 9.76 4.75 7.80
CA VAL A 135 9.85 3.31 7.54
C VAL A 135 11.33 2.98 7.62
N THR A 136 11.67 2.07 8.52
CA THR A 136 13.05 1.67 8.83
C THR A 136 13.17 0.14 8.75
N PRO A 137 14.19 -0.42 8.06
CA PRO A 137 15.11 0.26 7.15
C PRO A 137 14.39 0.88 5.94
N GLU A 138 15.05 1.81 5.27
CA GLU A 138 14.51 2.44 4.06
C GLU A 138 14.56 1.46 2.86
N PRO A 139 13.42 1.08 2.23
CA PRO A 139 13.42 0.07 1.18
C PRO A 139 14.20 0.51 -0.08
N LYS A 140 15.11 -0.36 -0.54
CA LYS A 140 16.03 -0.13 -1.67
C LYS A 140 15.48 -0.66 -3.00
N SER A 141 14.54 -1.60 -2.94
CA SER A 141 13.85 -2.18 -4.11
C SER A 141 12.33 -2.15 -3.94
N TYR A 142 11.59 -2.48 -5.02
CA TYR A 142 10.15 -2.67 -4.93
C TYR A 142 9.78 -3.90 -4.08
N ALA A 143 10.58 -4.96 -4.14
CA ALA A 143 10.41 -6.15 -3.32
C ALA A 143 10.60 -5.85 -1.82
N ASP A 144 11.61 -5.04 -1.46
CA ASP A 144 11.80 -4.56 -0.07
C ASP A 144 10.56 -3.81 0.42
N ALA A 145 10.00 -2.94 -0.43
CA ALA A 145 8.81 -2.16 -0.11
C ALA A 145 7.56 -3.02 0.01
N MET A 146 7.45 -4.11 -0.77
CA MET A 146 6.35 -5.07 -0.69
C MET A 146 6.45 -5.97 0.56
N GLN A 147 7.65 -6.41 0.93
CA GLN A 147 7.90 -7.13 2.17
C GLN A 147 7.60 -6.29 3.41
N ILE A 148 8.02 -5.01 3.40
CA ILE A 148 7.61 -4.05 4.42
C ILE A 148 6.08 -3.87 4.40
N PHE A 149 5.46 -3.69 3.23
CA PHE A 149 4.01 -3.52 3.13
C PHE A 149 3.23 -4.69 3.76
N PHE A 150 3.66 -5.93 3.56
CA PHE A 150 3.04 -7.10 4.19
C PHE A 150 3.22 -7.11 5.71
N ARG A 151 4.43 -6.83 6.21
CA ARG A 151 4.69 -6.72 7.66
C ARG A 151 3.80 -5.67 8.34
N GLU A 152 3.66 -4.48 7.75
CA GLU A 152 2.77 -3.42 8.24
C GLU A 152 1.26 -3.72 8.05
N CYS A 153 0.91 -4.92 7.55
CA CYS A 153 -0.45 -5.46 7.47
C CYS A 153 -0.65 -6.74 8.32
N GLY A 154 0.35 -7.16 9.10
CA GLY A 154 0.34 -8.45 9.80
C GLY A 154 0.47 -9.67 8.89
N ILE A 155 0.85 -9.48 7.61
CA ILE A 155 0.90 -10.54 6.61
C ILE A 155 2.31 -11.17 6.55
N GLU A 156 2.36 -12.48 6.70
CA GLU A 156 3.57 -13.29 6.52
C GLU A 156 3.55 -14.06 5.18
N GLY A 157 4.73 -14.40 4.66
CA GLY A 157 4.90 -15.09 3.38
C GLY A 157 5.26 -14.16 2.22
N SER A 158 4.90 -14.56 0.99
CA SER A 158 5.20 -13.79 -0.22
C SER A 158 4.17 -14.01 -1.32
N VAL A 159 4.11 -13.05 -2.24
CA VAL A 159 3.53 -13.22 -3.58
C VAL A 159 4.67 -13.31 -4.58
N GLU A 160 4.41 -13.86 -5.76
CA GLU A 160 5.40 -13.86 -6.84
C GLU A 160 5.80 -12.42 -7.23
N PRO A 161 7.04 -12.18 -7.70
CA PRO A 161 7.41 -10.87 -8.23
C PRO A 161 6.43 -10.42 -9.32
N PRO A 162 5.86 -9.20 -9.23
CA PRO A 162 4.91 -8.74 -10.23
C PRO A 162 5.56 -8.63 -11.61
N PRO A 163 4.83 -8.92 -12.71
CA PRO A 163 5.36 -8.81 -14.07
C PRO A 163 5.81 -7.37 -14.43
N TRP A 164 5.29 -6.37 -13.71
CA TRP A 164 5.68 -4.97 -13.83
C TRP A 164 5.92 -4.34 -12.46
N GLU A 165 7.12 -3.82 -12.25
CA GLU A 165 7.52 -3.07 -11.06
C GLU A 165 8.15 -1.70 -11.43
N PRO A 166 8.08 -0.69 -10.55
CA PRO A 166 8.76 0.59 -10.76
C PRO A 166 10.26 0.46 -10.43
N ARG A 167 11.13 0.69 -11.42
CA ARG A 167 12.59 0.59 -11.27
C ARG A 167 13.26 1.96 -11.29
N LEU A 168 14.43 2.05 -10.64
CA LEU A 168 15.40 3.12 -10.88
C LEU A 168 15.72 3.11 -12.38
N VAL A 169 15.55 4.25 -13.06
CA VAL A 169 15.95 4.40 -14.46
C VAL A 169 17.26 5.19 -14.49
N SER A 170 18.36 4.48 -14.75
CA SER A 170 19.71 5.03 -14.96
C SER A 170 19.84 5.72 -16.32
#